data_AF-A0A428VVY1-F1
#
_entry.id   AF-A0A428VVY1-F1
#
_cell.length_a   1.000
_cell.length_b   1.000
_cell.length_c   1.000
_cell.angle_alpha   90.00
_cell.angle_beta   90.00
_cell.angle_gamma   90.00
#
_symmetry.space_group_name_H-M   'P 1'
#
loop_
_entity.id
_entity.type
_entity.pdbx_description
1 polymer ?
#
loop_
_entity_poly.entity_id
_entity_poly.type
_entity_poly.pdbx_seq_one_letter_code
_entity_poly.pdbx_strand_id
1 'polypeptide(L)' 'MNAKTTFHTIPESAWILGVSRNAVSRAIRTGMLRATLCRSGLRVSSAELTRALQDGGAAWKPTTSG' A
#
# COMPACT_ATOMS: atom_id res chain seq x y z
N MET A 1 -0.93 0.19 -24.29
CA MET A 1 -0.03 0.74 -23.26
C MET A 1 0.37 -0.40 -22.33
N ASN A 2 1.62 -0.88 -22.39
CA ASN A 2 2.09 -1.96 -21.52
C ASN A 2 2.31 -1.40 -20.10
N ALA A 3 1.29 -1.52 -19.24
CA ALA A 3 1.45 -1.22 -17.82
C ALA A 3 2.41 -2.27 -17.24
N LYS A 4 3.70 -1.94 -17.20
CA LYS A 4 4.70 -2.74 -16.49
C LYS A 4 4.29 -2.72 -15.01
N THR A 5 3.72 -3.83 -14.54
CA THR A 5 3.29 -3.95 -13.14
C THR A 5 4.53 -3.96 -12.26
N THR A 6 4.89 -2.79 -11.75
CA THR A 6 5.95 -2.65 -10.75
C THR A 6 5.40 -3.07 -9.39
N PHE A 7 6.17 -3.89 -8.68
CA PHE A 7 5.83 -4.36 -7.34
C PHE A 7 6.76 -3.70 -6.32
N HIS A 8 6.18 -3.20 -5.25
CA HIS A 8 6.86 -2.49 -4.17
C HIS A 8 6.75 -3.30 -2.88
N THR A 9 7.81 -3.29 -2.09
CA THR A 9 7.82 -3.84 -0.73
C THR A 9 7.03 -2.95 0.22
N ILE A 10 6.65 -3.48 1.40
CA ILE A 10 5.98 -2.72 2.46
C ILE A 10 6.68 -1.38 2.80
N PRO A 11 8.01 -1.32 3.03
CA PRO A 11 8.69 -0.04 3.29
C PRO A 11 8.60 0.95 2.12
N GLU A 12 8.72 0.48 0.88
CA GLU A 12 8.59 1.34 -0.30
C GLU A 12 7.15 1.86 -0.45
N SER A 13 6.15 1.00 -0.27
CA SER A 13 4.74 1.38 -0.27
C SER A 13 4.44 2.43 0.81
N ALA A 14 5.02 2.27 2.00
CA ALA A 14 4.86 3.22 3.11
C ALA A 14 5.43 4.59 2.76
N TRP A 15 6.59 4.63 2.10
CA TRP A 15 7.21 5.87 1.62
C TRP A 15 6.37 6.54 0.52
N ILE A 16 5.90 5.78 -0.47
CA ILE A 16 5.07 6.28 -1.59
C ILE A 16 3.75 6.85 -1.06
N LEU A 17 3.11 6.16 -0.12
CA LEU A 17 1.84 6.59 0.48
C LEU A 17 2.04 7.69 1.54
N GLY A 18 3.24 7.89 2.07
CA GLY A 18 3.48 8.83 3.15
C GLY A 18 2.84 8.42 4.48
N VAL A 19 2.89 7.13 4.83
CA VAL A 19 2.48 6.61 6.16
C VAL A 19 3.50 5.68 6.77
N SER A 20 3.24 5.28 8.01
CA SER A 20 3.99 4.24 8.70
C SER A 20 3.84 2.88 8.03
N ARG A 21 4.90 2.06 8.13
CA ARG A 21 4.88 0.65 7.72
C ARG A 21 3.76 -0.14 8.42
N ASN A 22 3.47 0.16 9.68
CA ASN A 22 2.38 -0.47 10.42
C ASN A 22 1.01 -0.18 9.80
N ALA A 23 0.78 1.03 9.28
CA ALA A 23 -0.46 1.37 8.58
C ALA A 23 -0.61 0.53 7.31
N VAL A 24 0.47 0.38 6.52
CA VAL A 24 0.48 -0.47 5.33
C VAL A 24 0.24 -1.93 5.69
N SER A 25 0.95 -2.48 6.69
CA SER A 25 0.73 -3.86 7.14
C SER A 25 -0.69 -4.09 7.67
N ARG A 26 -1.27 -3.10 8.36
CA ARG A 26 -2.67 -3.16 8.80
C ARG A 26 -3.61 -3.17 7.59
N ALA A 27 -3.43 -2.26 6.64
CA ALA A 27 -4.25 -2.19 5.44
C ALA A 27 -4.22 -3.48 4.61
N ILE A 28 -3.05 -4.13 4.52
CA ILE A 28 -2.93 -5.45 3.89
C ILE A 28 -3.71 -6.50 4.68
N ARG A 29 -3.53 -6.53 6.01
CA ARG A 29 -4.19 -7.50 6.88
C ARG A 29 -5.70 -7.33 6.95
N THR A 30 -6.21 -6.11 6.84
CA THR A 30 -7.65 -5.80 6.81
C THR A 30 -8.25 -5.89 5.40
N GLY A 31 -7.45 -6.19 4.39
CA GLY A 31 -7.90 -6.30 2.99
C GLY A 31 -8.15 -4.95 2.29
N MET A 32 -7.82 -3.83 2.92
CA MET A 32 -7.90 -2.48 2.35
C MET A 32 -6.84 -2.22 1.28
N LEU A 33 -5.70 -2.92 1.36
CA LEU A 33 -4.62 -2.83 0.37
C LEU A 33 -4.28 -4.23 -0.13
N ARG A 34 -4.50 -4.49 -1.41
CA ARG A 34 -4.18 -5.81 -1.97
C ARG A 34 -2.66 -5.97 -2.14
N ALA A 35 -2.09 -6.92 -1.41
CA ALA A 35 -0.71 -7.37 -1.60
C ALA A 35 -0.67 -8.76 -2.24
N THR A 36 0.35 -8.98 -3.05
CA THR A 36 0.67 -10.27 -3.67
C THR A 36 1.82 -10.92 -2.92
N LEU A 37 1.70 -12.21 -2.62
CA LEU A 37 2.80 -13.00 -2.09
C LEU A 37 3.79 -13.27 -3.23
N CYS A 38 5.03 -12.81 -3.08
CA CYS A 38 6.14 -13.16 -3.96
C CYS A 38 7.12 -14.09 -3.23
N ARG A 39 8.05 -14.70 -3.96
CA ARG A 39 9.07 -15.60 -3.41
C ARG A 39 9.87 -14.99 -2.24
N SER A 40 10.02 -13.67 -2.21
CA SER A 40 10.74 -12.91 -1.18
C SER A 40 9.85 -12.17 -0.17
N GLY A 41 8.54 -12.43 -0.16
CA GLY A 41 7.57 -11.83 0.77
C GLY A 41 6.45 -11.06 0.09
N LEU A 42 5.67 -10.32 0.89
CA LEU A 42 4.52 -9.55 0.41
C LEU A 42 4.93 -8.30 -0.35
N ARG A 43 4.32 -8.07 -1.51
CA ARG A 43 4.53 -6.89 -2.35
C ARG A 43 3.21 -6.29 -2.81
N VAL A 44 3.17 -4.97 -2.97
CA VAL A 44 2.01 -4.21 -3.44
C VAL A 44 2.29 -3.72 -4.85
N SER A 45 1.32 -3.85 -5.76
CA SER A 45 1.49 -3.38 -7.14
C SER A 45 1.36 -1.84 -7.21
N SER A 46 2.05 -1.22 -8.17
CA SER A 46 1.98 0.22 -8.42
C SER A 46 0.56 0.68 -8.78
N ALA A 47 -0.23 -0.17 -9.44
CA ALA A 47 -1.64 0.09 -9.71
C ALA A 47 -2.46 0.18 -8.41
N GLU A 48 -2.22 -0.71 -7.45
CA GLU A 48 -2.92 -0.68 -6.17
C GLU A 48 -2.49 0.51 -5.32
N LEU A 49 -1.21 0.90 -5.34
CA LEU A 49 -0.75 2.14 -4.70
C LEU A 49 -1.40 3.37 -5.31
N THR A 50 -1.52 3.42 -6.64
CA THR A 50 -2.20 4.51 -7.35
C THR A 50 -3.68 4.58 -6.96
N ARG A 51 -4.36 3.43 -6.88
CA ARG A 51 -5.74 3.36 -6.38
C ARG A 51 -5.85 3.89 -4.95
N ALA A 52 -4.97 3.45 -4.04
CA ALA A 52 -4.96 3.89 -2.66
C ALA A 52 -4.68 5.40 -2.49
N LEU A 53 -3.93 6.01 -3.42
CA LEU A 53 -3.72 7.46 -3.49
C LEU A 53 -4.96 8.19 -3.99
N GLN A 54 -5.65 7.64 -5.00
CA GLN A 54 -6.88 8.22 -5.59
C GLN A 54 -8.09 8.10 -4.66
N ASP A 55 -8.21 7.00 -3.91
CA ASP A 55 -9.23 6.80 -2.86
C ASP A 55 -9.01 7.74 -1.64
N GLY A 56 -8.09 8.70 -1.75
CA GLY A 56 -8.05 9.89 -0.91
C GLY A 56 -7.50 9.67 0.48
N GLY A 57 -6.73 8.60 0.73
CA GLY A 57 -6.13 8.36 2.04
C GLY A 57 -7.12 8.04 3.16
N ALA A 58 -8.42 8.25 2.96
CA ALA A 58 -9.41 8.33 4.03
C ALA A 58 -9.64 6.99 4.74
N ALA A 59 -9.41 5.87 4.06
CA ALA A 59 -9.61 4.53 4.64
C ALA A 59 -8.43 4.04 5.52
N TRP A 60 -7.22 4.61 5.37
CA TRP A 60 -6.00 4.12 6.04
C TRP A 60 -5.21 5.19 6.79
N LYS A 61 -5.57 6.48 6.66
CA LYS A 61 -5.12 7.53 7.58
C LYS A 61 -5.56 7.11 8.99
N PRO A 62 -4.64 6.82 9.91
CA PRO A 62 -5.01 6.78 11.31
C PRO A 62 -5.54 8.18 11.62
N THR A 63 -6.70 8.27 12.27
CA THR A 63 -7.07 9.48 13.02
C THR A 63 -6.01 9.68 14.09
N THR A 64 -4.89 10.31 13.76
CA THR A 64 -4.00 10.89 14.75
C THR A 64 -4.61 12.24 15.10
N SER A 65 -5.63 12.19 15.95
CA SER A 65 -5.92 13.28 16.87
C SER A 65 -4.95 13.12 18.03
N GLY A 66 -4.07 14.09 18.21
CA GLY A 66 -3.07 14.15 19.28
C GLY A 66 -2.31 15.45 19.20
#